data_AF-A0A804NXY2-F1
#
_entry.id   AF-A0A804NXY2-F1
#
_cell.length_a   1.000
_cell.length_b   1.000
_cell.length_c   1.000
_cell.angle_alpha   90.00
_cell.angle_beta   90.00
_cell.angle_gamma   90.00
#
_symmetry.space_group_name_H-M   'P 1'
#
loop_
_entity.id
_entity.type
_entity.pdbx_description
1 polymer ?
#
loop_
_entity_poly.entity_id
_entity_poly.type
_entity_poly.pdbx_seq_one_letter_code
_entity_poly.pdbx_strand_id
1 'polypeptide(L)'
;MILVQLRDVPVMDGFICLSHTCSLHAEKFHEIYNFAFAWAREKGQKSLALETAIGMWQLLFAERSWPLIDYWCQFLQVRHNKAISRDTWAQLLEFVKTIDPQLTNYDEEGAWPYLIDEFVDYLKENGLA
;
A
#
# COMPACT_ATOMS: atom_id res chain seq x y z
N MET A 1 19.07 -5.22 -11.21
CA MET A 1 19.72 -3.92 -10.93
C MET A 1 18.66 -2.87 -10.59
N ILE A 2 17.81 -3.09 -9.57
CA ILE A 2 16.86 -2.07 -9.03
C ILE A 2 16.59 -2.36 -7.52
N LEU A 3 17.57 -2.95 -6.81
CA LEU A 3 17.50 -3.21 -5.36
C LEU A 3 18.52 -2.38 -4.56
N VAL A 4 19.03 -1.31 -5.16
CA VAL A 4 20.12 -0.49 -4.61
C VAL A 4 19.70 0.97 -4.65
N GLN A 5 18.82 1.39 -3.72
CA GLN A 5 18.76 2.76 -3.19
C GLN A 5 17.87 2.89 -1.94
N LEU A 6 16.97 1.92 -1.65
CA LEU A 6 16.15 1.99 -0.42
C LEU A 6 16.87 1.52 0.85
N ARG A 7 18.10 1.01 0.73
CA ARG A 7 18.89 0.46 1.86
C ARG A 7 19.93 1.43 2.44
N ASP A 8 20.06 2.65 1.90
CA ASP A 8 21.01 3.67 2.37
C ASP A 8 20.32 4.85 3.08
N VAL A 9 19.09 4.64 3.55
CA VAL A 9 18.39 5.63 4.37
C VAL A 9 18.65 5.28 5.84
N PRO A 10 19.59 5.95 6.55
CA PRO A 10 19.88 5.69 7.97
C PRO A 10 18.68 5.92 8.91
N VAL A 11 17.55 6.39 8.38
CA VAL A 11 16.26 6.50 9.07
C VAL A 11 15.44 5.19 9.06
N MET A 12 15.65 4.31 8.07
CA MET A 12 14.88 3.07 7.92
C MET A 12 15.30 1.98 8.92
N ASP A 13 16.58 1.93 9.31
CA ASP A 13 17.05 1.06 10.41
C ASP A 13 16.38 1.43 11.75
N GLY A 14 16.08 2.71 11.98
CA GLY A 14 15.29 3.15 13.13
C GLY A 14 13.81 2.74 13.06
N PHE A 15 13.22 2.76 11.86
CA PHE A 15 11.83 2.32 11.61
C PHE A 15 11.67 0.80 11.78
N ILE A 16 12.64 0.01 11.30
CA ILE A 16 12.65 -1.46 11.43
C ILE A 16 13.00 -1.89 12.87
N CYS A 17 13.89 -1.17 13.57
CA CYS A 17 14.17 -1.44 14.98
C CYS A 17 12.94 -1.19 15.88
N LEU A 18 12.05 -0.28 15.49
CA LEU A 18 10.76 -0.04 16.14
C LEU A 18 9.73 -1.14 15.85
N SER A 19 9.75 -1.75 14.65
CA SER A 19 8.85 -2.87 14.35
C SER A 19 9.24 -4.15 15.09
N HIS A 20 10.55 -4.41 15.23
CA HIS A 20 11.06 -5.60 15.93
C HIS A 20 10.83 -5.57 17.45
N THR A 21 10.50 -4.40 18.04
CA THR A 21 10.25 -4.23 19.49
C THR A 21 8.77 -4.03 19.84
N CYS A 22 7.89 -3.74 18.87
CA CYS A 22 6.48 -3.48 19.13
C CYS A 22 5.57 -4.60 18.61
N SER A 23 5.28 -5.57 19.48
CA SER A 23 4.12 -6.46 19.32
C SER A 23 2.75 -5.73 19.46
N LEU A 24 2.62 -4.45 19.09
CA LEU A 24 1.58 -3.56 19.62
C LEU A 24 0.83 -2.76 18.55
N HIS A 25 -0.42 -3.20 18.33
CA HIS A 25 -1.63 -2.44 18.01
C HIS A 25 -1.81 -1.84 16.59
N ALA A 26 -2.97 -2.14 15.98
CA ALA A 26 -3.38 -1.69 14.64
C ALA A 26 -3.41 -0.16 14.47
N GLU A 27 -3.60 0.57 15.56
CA GLU A 27 -3.52 2.04 15.65
C GLU A 27 -2.12 2.57 15.31
N LYS A 28 -1.06 1.95 15.83
CA LYS A 28 0.33 2.36 15.51
C LYS A 28 0.68 2.12 14.05
N PHE A 29 0.18 1.04 13.47
CA PHE A 29 0.39 0.77 12.03
C PHE A 29 -0.24 1.87 11.17
N HIS A 30 -1.43 2.36 11.52
CA HIS A 30 -2.07 3.46 10.81
C HIS A 30 -1.22 4.74 10.85
N GLU A 31 -0.64 5.08 12.01
CA GLU A 31 0.27 6.23 12.14
C GLU A 31 1.53 6.05 11.28
N ILE A 32 2.18 4.88 11.35
CA ILE A 32 3.36 4.54 10.55
C ILE A 32 3.04 4.62 9.05
N TYR A 33 1.92 4.07 8.63
CA TYR A 33 1.48 4.03 7.24
C TYR A 33 1.23 5.44 6.68
N ASN A 34 0.58 6.32 7.45
CA ASN A 34 0.39 7.72 7.05
C ASN A 34 1.70 8.51 7.05
N PHE A 35 2.57 8.25 8.02
CA PHE A 35 3.89 8.88 8.10
C PHE A 35 4.74 8.51 6.88
N ALA A 36 4.74 7.23 6.47
CA ALA A 36 5.49 6.75 5.32
C ALA A 36 5.15 7.54 4.04
N PHE A 37 3.87 7.82 3.78
CA PHE A 37 3.47 8.66 2.65
C PHE A 37 4.05 10.08 2.75
N ALA A 38 3.92 10.71 3.92
CA ALA A 38 4.42 12.07 4.14
C ALA A 38 5.95 12.16 4.01
N TRP A 39 6.66 11.11 4.43
CA TRP A 39 8.11 11.00 4.35
C TRP A 39 8.60 10.75 2.92
N ALA A 40 7.94 9.85 2.19
CA ALA A 40 8.34 9.45 0.85
C ALA A 40 8.03 10.51 -0.23
N ARG A 41 7.06 11.38 0.05
CA ARG A 41 6.62 12.42 -0.88
C ARG A 41 7.59 13.61 -0.91
N GLU A 42 7.92 14.08 -2.10
CA GLU A 42 8.76 15.27 -2.29
C GLU A 42 8.11 16.56 -1.76
N LYS A 43 8.94 17.51 -1.33
CA LYS A 43 8.46 18.80 -0.82
C LYS A 43 7.68 19.55 -1.90
N GLY A 44 6.46 19.97 -1.57
CA GLY A 44 5.57 20.71 -2.48
C GLY A 44 4.64 19.84 -3.33
N GLN A 45 4.87 18.52 -3.39
CA GLN A 45 3.97 17.60 -4.10
C GLN A 45 2.78 17.20 -3.23
N LYS A 46 1.66 16.82 -3.84
CA LYS A 46 0.48 16.26 -3.15
C LYS A 46 0.32 14.76 -3.34
N SER A 47 1.12 14.18 -4.24
CA SER A 47 1.07 12.78 -4.64
C SER A 47 2.47 12.17 -4.59
N LEU A 48 2.53 10.87 -4.44
CA LEU A 48 3.75 10.07 -4.44
C LEU A 48 3.98 9.47 -5.83
N ALA A 49 5.23 9.48 -6.31
CA ALA A 49 5.56 8.79 -7.56
C ALA A 49 5.20 7.30 -7.45
N LEU A 50 4.71 6.72 -8.55
CA LEU A 50 4.18 5.35 -8.55
C LEU A 50 5.21 4.34 -8.05
N GLU A 51 6.44 4.39 -8.57
CA GLU A 51 7.51 3.47 -8.19
C GLU A 51 7.85 3.58 -6.70
N THR A 52 7.86 4.79 -6.15
CA THR A 52 8.08 5.04 -4.73
C THR A 52 6.92 4.50 -3.90
N ALA A 53 5.67 4.67 -4.34
CA ALA A 53 4.50 4.15 -3.64
C ALA A 53 4.53 2.61 -3.58
N ILE A 54 4.84 1.96 -4.70
CA ILE A 54 5.00 0.50 -4.78
C ILE A 54 6.07 0.00 -3.79
N GLY A 55 7.26 0.60 -3.81
CA GLY A 55 8.35 0.20 -2.91
C GLY A 55 7.99 0.39 -1.43
N MET A 56 7.28 1.47 -1.10
CA MET A 56 6.82 1.73 0.27
C MET A 56 5.78 0.71 0.73
N TRP A 57 4.83 0.37 -0.14
CA TRP A 57 3.81 -0.64 0.16
C TRP A 57 4.40 -2.02 0.37
N GLN A 58 5.32 -2.46 -0.49
CA GLN A 58 6.02 -3.74 -0.31
C GLN A 58 6.77 -3.78 1.03
N LEU A 59 7.40 -2.67 1.43
CA LEU A 59 8.09 -2.57 2.71
C LEU A 59 7.10 -2.64 3.90
N LEU A 60 6.03 -1.85 3.87
CA LEU A 60 5.06 -1.75 4.97
C LEU A 60 4.29 -3.05 5.19
N PHE A 61 4.00 -3.79 4.12
CA PHE A 61 3.26 -5.05 4.18
C PHE A 61 4.15 -6.29 4.27
N ALA A 62 5.49 -6.14 4.24
CA ALA A 62 6.42 -7.26 4.41
C ALA A 62 6.21 -8.00 5.75
N GLU A 63 5.92 -7.27 6.83
CA GLU A 63 5.67 -7.88 8.15
C GLU A 63 4.19 -8.17 8.42
N ARG A 64 3.26 -7.43 7.81
CA ARG A 64 1.82 -7.62 8.00
C ARG A 64 1.22 -8.69 7.08
N SER A 65 1.98 -9.15 6.08
CA SER A 65 1.64 -10.20 5.12
C SER A 65 0.23 -10.08 4.54
N TRP A 66 -0.09 -8.95 3.90
CA TRP A 66 -1.34 -8.83 3.14
C TRP A 66 -1.20 -9.59 1.80
N PRO A 67 -1.97 -10.66 1.56
CA PRO A 67 -1.73 -11.58 0.44
C PRO A 67 -2.00 -10.99 -0.95
N LEU A 68 -2.71 -9.87 -1.04
CA LEU A 68 -3.03 -9.21 -2.30
C LEU A 68 -2.02 -8.13 -2.71
N ILE A 69 -0.96 -7.93 -1.93
CA ILE A 69 0.00 -6.83 -2.13
C ILE A 69 0.69 -6.89 -3.50
N ASP A 70 1.15 -8.06 -3.92
CA ASP A 70 1.84 -8.23 -5.20
C ASP A 70 0.91 -7.95 -6.37
N TYR A 71 -0.35 -8.40 -6.29
CA TYR A 71 -1.37 -8.13 -7.30
C TYR A 71 -1.73 -6.66 -7.35
N TRP A 72 -1.83 -5.99 -6.20
CA TRP A 72 -2.05 -4.54 -6.13
C TRP A 72 -0.90 -3.78 -6.82
N CYS A 73 0.34 -4.12 -6.51
CA CYS A 73 1.51 -3.51 -7.14
C CYS A 73 1.53 -3.75 -8.67
N GLN A 74 1.22 -4.96 -9.11
CA GLN A 74 1.15 -5.31 -10.53
C GLN A 74 0.02 -4.55 -11.25
N PHE A 75 -1.18 -4.52 -10.66
CA PHE A 75 -2.33 -3.78 -11.17
C PHE A 75 -1.97 -2.31 -11.40
N LEU A 76 -1.34 -1.67 -10.42
CA LEU A 76 -0.97 -0.26 -10.55
C LEU A 76 0.06 -0.01 -11.67
N GLN A 77 1.00 -0.94 -11.89
CA GLN A 77 1.97 -0.82 -12.98
C GLN A 77 1.33 -1.00 -14.35
N VAL A 78 0.38 -1.92 -14.48
CA VAL A 78 -0.20 -2.31 -15.77
C VAL A 78 -1.38 -1.43 -16.17
N ARG A 79 -2.29 -1.12 -15.24
CA ARG A 79 -3.56 -0.44 -15.52
C ARG A 79 -3.55 1.05 -15.12
N HIS A 80 -2.95 1.39 -13.98
CA HIS A 80 -3.02 2.76 -13.44
C HIS A 80 -1.93 3.69 -13.98
N ASN A 81 -0.66 3.28 -13.87
CA ASN A 81 0.56 3.99 -14.31
C ASN A 81 0.60 5.50 -13.97
N LYS A 82 0.11 5.89 -12.80
CA LYS A 82 0.02 7.30 -12.34
C LYS A 82 0.47 7.44 -10.89
N ALA A 83 0.80 8.67 -10.51
CA ALA A 83 1.18 9.03 -9.15
C ALA A 83 0.02 8.78 -8.16
N ILE A 84 0.35 8.29 -6.97
CA ILE A 84 -0.60 7.90 -5.93
C ILE A 84 -0.91 9.10 -5.04
N SER A 85 -2.19 9.45 -4.91
CA SER A 85 -2.63 10.51 -4.01
C SER A 85 -2.67 10.04 -2.55
N ARG A 86 -2.67 11.00 -1.61
CA ARG A 86 -2.84 10.68 -0.18
C ARG A 86 -4.17 9.98 0.12
N ASP A 87 -5.21 10.33 -0.63
CA ASP A 87 -6.53 9.75 -0.49
C ASP A 87 -6.51 8.26 -0.87
N THR A 88 -6.02 7.94 -2.07
CA THR A 88 -5.82 6.56 -2.54
C THR A 88 -4.99 5.73 -1.58
N TRP A 89 -3.90 6.32 -1.07
CA TRP A 89 -3.05 5.67 -0.07
C TRP A 89 -3.84 5.29 1.18
N ALA A 90 -4.62 6.23 1.74
CA ALA A 90 -5.44 5.97 2.93
C ALA A 90 -6.58 4.98 2.66
N GLN A 91 -7.25 5.09 1.52
CA GLN A 91 -8.35 4.19 1.13
C GLN A 91 -7.89 2.73 1.01
N LEU A 92 -6.69 2.49 0.48
CA LEU A 92 -6.13 1.14 0.42
C LEU A 92 -5.93 0.54 1.81
N LEU A 93 -5.49 1.32 2.80
CA LEU A 93 -5.33 0.81 4.15
C LEU A 93 -6.66 0.37 4.76
N GLU A 94 -7.73 1.12 4.52
CA GLU A 94 -9.06 0.74 4.97
C GLU A 94 -9.52 -0.53 4.26
N PHE A 95 -9.33 -0.63 2.93
CA PHE A 95 -9.63 -1.84 2.16
C PHE A 95 -8.91 -3.07 2.72
N VAL A 96 -7.60 -2.98 2.99
CA VAL A 96 -6.81 -4.07 3.58
C VAL A 96 -7.31 -4.49 4.97
N LYS A 97 -7.91 -3.56 5.73
CA LYS A 97 -8.40 -3.82 7.09
C LYS A 97 -9.82 -4.39 7.10
N THR A 98 -10.64 -4.08 6.10
CA THR A 98 -12.07 -4.41 6.10
C THR A 98 -12.42 -5.52 5.11
N ILE A 99 -11.71 -5.67 4.00
CA ILE A 99 -12.03 -6.62 2.94
C ILE A 99 -11.18 -7.89 3.08
N ASP A 100 -11.85 -9.04 3.02
CA ASP A 100 -11.22 -10.35 3.05
C ASP A 100 -10.43 -10.58 1.75
N PRO A 101 -9.28 -11.28 1.78
CA PRO A 101 -8.51 -11.60 0.59
C PRO A 101 -9.28 -12.36 -0.51
N GLN A 102 -10.34 -13.10 -0.16
CA GLN A 102 -11.22 -13.78 -1.11
C GLN A 102 -12.35 -12.87 -1.64
N LEU A 103 -12.36 -11.59 -1.26
CA LEU A 103 -13.34 -10.58 -1.67
C LEU A 103 -14.82 -10.96 -1.39
N THR A 104 -15.05 -11.95 -0.52
CA THR A 104 -16.40 -12.48 -0.24
C THR A 104 -17.31 -11.47 0.44
N ASN A 105 -16.73 -10.46 1.11
CA ASN A 105 -17.42 -9.36 1.75
C ASN A 105 -17.27 -8.02 1.00
N TYR A 106 -16.78 -8.05 -0.24
CA TYR A 106 -16.72 -6.87 -1.09
C TYR A 106 -18.11 -6.53 -1.66
N ASP A 107 -18.52 -5.28 -1.51
CA ASP A 107 -19.77 -4.75 -2.04
C ASP A 107 -19.47 -3.81 -3.20
N GLU A 108 -19.92 -4.18 -4.40
CA GLU A 108 -19.69 -3.41 -5.64
C GLU A 108 -20.56 -2.14 -5.72
N GLU A 109 -21.64 -2.08 -4.93
CA GLU A 109 -22.43 -0.87 -4.74
C GLU A 109 -21.88 0.00 -3.58
N GLY A 110 -20.77 -0.42 -2.99
CA GLY A 110 -20.11 0.25 -1.88
C GLY A 110 -19.48 1.58 -2.27
N ALA A 111 -19.21 2.43 -1.28
CA ALA A 111 -18.62 3.76 -1.49
C ALA A 111 -17.08 3.73 -1.67
N TRP A 112 -16.54 2.65 -2.26
CA TRP A 112 -15.10 2.55 -2.53
C TRP A 112 -14.71 3.51 -3.67
N PRO A 113 -13.45 3.97 -3.70
CA PRO A 113 -12.97 4.77 -4.81
C PRO A 113 -12.80 3.89 -6.05
N TYR A 114 -13.06 4.47 -7.22
CA TYR A 114 -12.98 3.78 -8.52
C TYR A 114 -11.72 2.93 -8.73
N LEU A 115 -10.56 3.37 -8.21
CA LEU A 115 -9.31 2.62 -8.35
C LEU A 115 -9.33 1.27 -7.60
N ILE A 116 -10.03 1.20 -6.48
CA ILE A 116 -10.22 -0.05 -5.72
C ILE A 116 -11.21 -0.95 -6.46
N ASP A 117 -12.29 -0.40 -7.02
CA ASP A 117 -13.21 -1.15 -7.88
C ASP A 117 -12.47 -1.76 -9.08
N GLU A 118 -11.65 -0.98 -9.78
CA GLU A 118 -10.83 -1.45 -10.90
C GLU A 118 -9.83 -2.55 -10.46
N PHE A 119 -9.31 -2.48 -9.25
CA PHE A 119 -8.44 -3.51 -8.72
C PHE A 119 -9.20 -4.82 -8.45
N VAL A 120 -10.40 -4.73 -7.89
CA VAL A 120 -11.26 -5.91 -7.67
C VAL A 120 -11.68 -6.54 -9.00
N ASP A 121 -12.05 -5.72 -9.99
CA ASP A 121 -12.33 -6.19 -11.34
C ASP A 121 -11.10 -6.90 -11.94
N TYR A 122 -9.91 -6.31 -11.80
CA TYR A 122 -8.66 -6.92 -12.24
C TYR A 122 -8.41 -8.29 -11.59
N LEU A 123 -8.69 -8.45 -10.29
CA LEU A 123 -8.56 -9.75 -9.62
C LEU A 123 -9.54 -10.79 -10.19
N LYS A 124 -10.79 -10.40 -10.41
CA LYS A 124 -11.85 -11.26 -10.98
C LYS A 124 -11.53 -11.66 -12.44
N GLU A 125 -11.11 -10.71 -13.28
CA GLU A 125 -10.72 -10.94 -14.67
C GLU A 125 -9.59 -11.98 -14.80
N ASN A 126 -8.68 -12.02 -13.83
CA ASN A 126 -7.51 -12.91 -13.83
C ASN A 126 -7.73 -14.21 -13.03
N GLY A 127 -8.92 -14.42 -12.45
CA GLY A 127 -9.23 -15.60 -11.63
C GLY A 127 -8.39 -15.69 -10.36
N LEU A 128 -8.00 -14.53 -9.81
CA LEU A 128 -7.18 -14.40 -8.59
C LEU A 128 -8.05 -14.22 -7.33
N ALA A 129 -9.35 -13.97 -7.51
CA ALA A 129 -10.37 -13.86 -6.47
C ALA A 129 -11.70 -14.43 -6.97
#